data_AF-A0A918LHL6-F1
#
_entry.id   AF-A0A918LHL6-F1
#
_cell.length_a   1.000
_cell.length_b   1.000
_cell.length_c   1.000
_cell.angle_alpha   90.00
_cell.angle_beta   90.00
_cell.angle_gamma   90.00
#
_symmetry.space_group_name_H-M   'P 1'
#
loop_
_entity.id
_entity.type
_entity.pdbx_description
1 polymer ?
#
loop_
_entity_poly.entity_id
_entity_poly.type
_entity_poly.pdbx_seq_one_letter_code
_entity_poly.pdbx_strand_id
1 'polypeptide(L)'
;MADPAAFTDPSNWHGGFYELSLELGDRDDGRLQRALTALWRAAAISGCYPSADREPPEQTAVPVTVASLEEFGHLRGIIRLHEGTPVVCGCVVTRLDDGADWLTLYLPQGALARVDRRVGGFPFGPDGGAVSLDWRAALDAWLAEVAGQVFQEVDFRLGLIGFEIDGDISADGLRGSVPQERWNGYLLPEQGRLRYTPANR
;
A
#
# COMPACT_ATOMS: atom_id res chain seq x y z
N MET A 1 -23.31 7.70 8.19
CA MET A 1 -22.11 7.70 7.34
C MET A 1 -22.08 6.36 6.62
N ALA A 2 -21.72 6.35 5.35
CA ALA A 2 -21.54 5.10 4.61
C ALA A 2 -20.27 4.38 5.11
N ASP A 3 -20.30 3.06 5.11
CA ASP A 3 -19.28 2.21 5.73
C ASP A 3 -18.00 2.19 4.88
N PRO A 4 -16.83 2.64 5.39
CA PRO A 4 -15.55 2.56 4.67
C PRO A 4 -15.03 1.14 4.46
N ALA A 5 -15.64 0.13 5.09
CA ALA A 5 -15.32 -1.29 4.92
C ALA A 5 -16.26 -2.02 3.95
N ALA A 6 -17.31 -1.37 3.43
CA ALA A 6 -18.22 -1.98 2.47
C ALA A 6 -17.52 -2.17 1.11
N PHE A 7 -17.47 -3.40 0.62
CA PHE A 7 -16.84 -3.72 -0.66
C PHE A 7 -17.69 -3.19 -1.82
N THR A 8 -19.00 -3.37 -1.75
CA THR A 8 -19.93 -3.05 -2.85
C THR A 8 -20.31 -1.58 -2.93
N ASP A 9 -19.87 -0.75 -1.97
CA ASP A 9 -20.02 0.69 -2.08
C ASP A 9 -18.97 1.23 -3.07
N PRO A 10 -19.36 1.59 -4.30
CA PRO A 10 -18.39 1.98 -5.32
C PRO A 10 -17.59 3.19 -4.89
N SER A 11 -18.19 4.11 -4.13
CA SER A 11 -17.50 5.35 -3.72
C SER A 11 -16.36 5.13 -2.72
N ASN A 12 -16.25 3.94 -2.10
CA ASN A 12 -15.05 3.57 -1.35
C ASN A 12 -13.84 3.43 -2.30
N TRP A 13 -14.03 2.95 -3.52
CA TRP A 13 -12.98 2.65 -4.49
C TRP A 13 -12.65 3.80 -5.47
N HIS A 14 -13.22 4.99 -5.27
CA HIS A 14 -12.98 6.16 -6.11
C HIS A 14 -11.87 7.05 -5.58
N GLY A 15 -11.35 7.91 -6.45
CA GLY A 15 -10.40 8.98 -6.08
C GLY A 15 -8.92 8.56 -6.14
N GLY A 16 -8.64 7.31 -6.50
CA GLY A 16 -7.29 6.76 -6.54
C GLY A 16 -6.91 6.07 -5.23
N PHE A 17 -5.62 5.75 -5.09
CA PHE A 17 -5.11 4.91 -4.03
C PHE A 17 -3.92 5.53 -3.30
N TYR A 18 -3.93 5.38 -1.97
CA TYR A 18 -2.77 5.65 -1.13
C TYR A 18 -2.05 4.34 -0.82
N GLU A 19 -0.76 4.29 -1.02
CA GLU A 19 -0.04 3.05 -1.27
C GLU A 19 1.22 2.91 -0.42
N LEU A 20 1.55 1.66 -0.12
CA LEU A 20 2.90 1.19 0.18
C LEU A 20 3.31 0.25 -0.95
N SER A 21 4.32 0.65 -1.71
CA SER A 21 4.83 -0.10 -2.86
C SER A 21 6.26 -0.57 -2.58
N LEU A 22 6.53 -1.87 -2.71
CA LEU A 22 7.81 -2.50 -2.37
C LEU A 22 8.46 -3.12 -3.61
N GLU A 23 9.62 -2.59 -4.02
CA GLU A 23 10.46 -3.16 -5.07
C GLU A 23 11.23 -4.35 -4.52
N LEU A 24 10.75 -5.58 -4.77
CA LEU A 24 11.37 -6.79 -4.24
C LEU A 24 12.66 -7.15 -4.99
N GLY A 25 12.86 -6.62 -6.20
CA GLY A 25 13.96 -6.94 -7.10
C GLY A 25 13.59 -7.98 -8.17
N ASP A 26 14.59 -8.65 -8.76
CA ASP A 26 14.42 -9.55 -9.91
C ASP A 26 13.40 -10.68 -9.65
N ARG A 27 12.52 -10.95 -10.60
CA ARG A 27 11.37 -11.86 -10.47
C ARG A 27 11.71 -13.15 -9.73
N ASP A 28 10.99 -13.39 -8.63
CA ASP A 28 11.16 -14.55 -7.76
C ASP A 28 9.84 -14.81 -7.02
N ASP A 29 9.06 -15.78 -7.50
CA ASP A 29 7.77 -16.14 -6.91
C ASP A 29 7.89 -16.55 -5.43
N GLY A 30 9.02 -17.15 -5.05
CA GLY A 30 9.28 -17.52 -3.66
C GLY A 30 9.49 -16.30 -2.78
N ARG A 31 10.22 -15.30 -3.26
CA ARG A 31 10.41 -14.01 -2.56
C ARG A 31 9.10 -13.23 -2.51
N LEU A 32 8.37 -13.16 -3.62
CA LEU A 32 7.06 -12.52 -3.71
C LEU A 32 6.05 -13.15 -2.74
N GLN A 33 5.99 -14.48 -2.67
CA GLN A 33 5.12 -15.19 -1.73
C GLN A 33 5.45 -14.85 -0.27
N ARG A 34 6.73 -14.86 0.11
CA ARG A 34 7.14 -14.49 1.47
C ARG A 34 6.78 -13.04 1.77
N ALA A 35 7.01 -12.12 0.84
CA ALA A 35 6.69 -10.71 1.01
C ALA A 35 5.18 -10.48 1.14
N LEU A 36 4.37 -11.13 0.29
CA LEU A 36 2.91 -11.07 0.35
C LEU A 36 2.38 -11.56 1.69
N THR A 37 2.86 -12.72 2.17
CA THR A 37 2.47 -13.26 3.47
C THR A 37 2.88 -12.36 4.63
N ALA A 38 4.12 -11.85 4.60
CA ALA A 38 4.64 -10.93 5.62
C ALA A 38 3.83 -9.63 5.65
N LEU A 39 3.52 -9.06 4.48
CA LEU A 39 2.76 -7.82 4.33
C LEU A 39 1.32 -7.99 4.83
N TRP A 40 0.64 -9.07 4.44
CA TRP A 40 -0.74 -9.35 4.87
C TRP A 40 -0.84 -9.45 6.39
N ARG A 41 0.14 -10.10 7.02
CA ARG A 41 0.22 -10.25 8.46
C ARG A 41 0.59 -8.95 9.16
N ALA A 42 1.62 -8.25 8.68
CA ALA A 42 2.12 -7.00 9.27
C ALA A 42 1.08 -5.88 9.25
N ALA A 43 0.30 -5.78 8.17
CA ALA A 43 -0.82 -4.85 8.06
C ALA A 43 -2.10 -5.34 8.78
N ALA A 44 -2.08 -6.52 9.39
CA ALA A 44 -3.21 -7.15 10.07
C ALA A 44 -4.48 -7.21 9.20
N ILE A 45 -4.32 -7.53 7.91
CA ILE A 45 -5.43 -7.55 6.95
C ILE A 45 -6.38 -8.70 7.28
N SER A 46 -7.65 -8.35 7.50
CA SER A 46 -8.72 -9.28 7.79
C SER A 46 -9.40 -9.76 6.51
N GLY A 47 -9.54 -11.08 6.37
CA GLY A 47 -10.06 -11.72 5.17
C GLY A 47 -9.08 -11.66 3.99
N CYS A 48 -9.44 -12.31 2.90
CA CYS A 48 -8.73 -12.26 1.62
C CYS A 48 -9.72 -12.64 0.52
N TYR A 49 -10.09 -11.66 -0.31
CA TYR A 49 -11.25 -11.75 -1.19
C TYR A 49 -10.90 -11.36 -2.63
N PRO A 50 -11.41 -12.10 -3.63
CA PRO A 50 -11.07 -11.90 -5.03
C PRO A 50 -11.80 -10.74 -5.72
N SER A 51 -12.96 -10.31 -5.21
CA SER A 51 -13.81 -9.31 -5.89
C SER A 51 -14.22 -8.18 -4.95
N ALA A 52 -14.24 -6.95 -5.48
CA ALA A 52 -14.85 -5.79 -4.82
C ALA A 52 -16.37 -5.69 -5.05
N ASP A 53 -16.93 -6.46 -5.99
CA ASP A 53 -18.34 -6.35 -6.39
C ASP A 53 -19.29 -7.16 -5.50
N ARG A 54 -18.76 -7.80 -4.46
CA ARG A 54 -19.51 -8.65 -3.52
C ARG A 54 -19.04 -8.35 -2.11
N GLU A 55 -19.96 -8.39 -1.15
CA GLU A 55 -19.56 -8.22 0.25
C GLU A 55 -18.81 -9.46 0.77
N PRO A 56 -17.93 -9.33 1.78
CA PRO A 56 -17.19 -10.44 2.36
C PRO A 56 -18.03 -11.69 2.72
N PRO A 57 -19.26 -11.57 3.30
CA PRO A 57 -20.09 -12.75 3.60
C PRO A 57 -20.67 -13.44 2.37
N GLU A 58 -20.65 -12.77 1.21
CA GLU A 58 -21.26 -13.25 -0.02
C GLU A 58 -20.27 -13.99 -0.92
N GLN A 59 -18.98 -14.00 -0.60
CA GLN A 59 -17.94 -14.63 -1.42
C GLN A 59 -17.01 -15.51 -0.59
N THR A 60 -16.38 -16.48 -1.25
CA THR A 60 -15.44 -17.39 -0.60
C THR A 60 -14.09 -16.69 -0.45
N ALA A 61 -13.57 -16.67 0.77
CA ALA A 61 -12.21 -16.20 1.01
C ALA A 61 -11.20 -17.13 0.30
N VAL A 62 -10.17 -16.54 -0.28
CA VAL A 62 -9.12 -17.25 -1.01
C VAL A 62 -7.82 -17.28 -0.18
N PRO A 63 -6.90 -18.22 -0.45
CA PRO A 63 -5.59 -18.22 0.19
C PRO A 63 -4.77 -16.96 -0.14
N VAL A 64 -3.98 -16.47 0.82
CA VAL A 64 -3.01 -15.38 0.60
C VAL A 64 -1.79 -15.94 -0.12
N THR A 65 -1.90 -16.12 -1.44
CA THR A 65 -0.86 -16.73 -2.27
C THR A 65 -0.60 -15.97 -3.55
N VAL A 66 0.60 -16.11 -4.11
CA VAL A 66 0.94 -15.57 -5.44
C VAL A 66 0.00 -16.10 -6.50
N ALA A 67 -0.34 -17.40 -6.46
CA ALA A 67 -1.28 -17.99 -7.40
C ALA A 67 -2.67 -17.31 -7.36
N SER A 68 -3.20 -17.04 -6.16
CA SER A 68 -4.46 -16.29 -6.02
C SER A 68 -4.31 -14.84 -6.48
N LEU A 69 -3.18 -14.19 -6.20
CA LEU A 69 -2.91 -12.83 -6.67
C LEU A 69 -2.87 -12.76 -8.20
N GLU A 70 -2.24 -13.73 -8.86
CA GLU A 70 -2.20 -13.83 -10.33
C GLU A 70 -3.56 -14.17 -10.93
N GLU A 71 -4.32 -15.07 -10.29
CA GLU A 71 -5.66 -15.48 -10.77
C GLU A 71 -6.66 -14.31 -10.75
N PHE A 72 -6.66 -13.52 -9.67
CA PHE A 72 -7.65 -12.47 -9.45
C PHE A 72 -7.14 -11.06 -9.77
N GLY A 73 -5.84 -10.91 -10.05
CA GLY A 73 -5.14 -9.63 -10.24
C GLY A 73 -4.93 -8.85 -8.93
N HIS A 74 -5.97 -8.80 -8.08
CA HIS A 74 -5.95 -8.12 -6.79
C HIS A 74 -6.51 -9.02 -5.70
N LEU A 75 -5.87 -9.02 -4.54
CA LEU A 75 -6.40 -9.59 -3.32
C LEU A 75 -6.90 -8.46 -2.42
N ARG A 76 -8.11 -8.55 -1.91
CA ARG A 76 -8.75 -7.49 -1.11
C ARG A 76 -9.01 -7.95 0.31
N GLY A 77 -9.03 -7.01 1.24
CA GLY A 77 -9.31 -7.28 2.64
C GLY A 77 -9.72 -6.02 3.38
N ILE A 78 -9.71 -6.11 4.71
CA ILE A 78 -10.07 -5.00 5.59
C ILE A 78 -8.93 -4.75 6.57
N ILE A 79 -8.52 -3.49 6.70
CA ILE A 79 -7.52 -3.04 7.67
C ILE A 79 -8.19 -2.16 8.71
N ARG A 80 -7.68 -2.14 9.94
CA ARG A 80 -8.08 -1.19 10.98
C ARG A 80 -7.00 -0.13 11.16
N LEU A 81 -7.33 1.12 10.83
CA LEU A 81 -6.45 2.27 11.08
C LEU A 81 -6.48 2.68 12.57
N HIS A 82 -5.65 3.64 12.99
CA HIS A 82 -5.33 3.98 14.39
C HIS A 82 -6.50 4.22 15.37
N GLU A 83 -7.73 4.40 14.90
CA GLU A 83 -8.93 4.51 15.76
C GLU A 83 -9.82 3.25 15.73
N GLY A 84 -9.34 2.16 15.14
CA GLY A 84 -10.06 0.91 14.97
C GLY A 84 -11.08 0.91 13.84
N THR A 85 -11.24 2.03 13.11
CA THR A 85 -12.15 2.16 11.97
C THR A 85 -11.70 1.20 10.85
N PRO A 86 -12.56 0.25 10.44
CA PRO A 86 -12.24 -0.67 9.38
C PRO A 86 -12.31 0.03 8.01
N VAL A 87 -11.38 -0.24 7.13
CA VAL A 87 -11.29 0.35 5.78
C VAL A 87 -10.99 -0.77 4.80
N VAL A 88 -11.66 -0.76 3.65
CA VAL A 88 -11.28 -1.66 2.55
C VAL A 88 -9.85 -1.39 2.11
N CYS A 89 -9.14 -2.44 1.71
CA CYS A 89 -7.80 -2.35 1.16
C CYS A 89 -7.63 -3.40 0.06
N GLY A 90 -6.54 -3.31 -0.69
CA GLY A 90 -6.13 -4.43 -1.52
C GLY A 90 -4.63 -4.49 -1.72
N CYS A 91 -4.22 -5.57 -2.36
CA CYS A 91 -2.85 -5.83 -2.72
C CYS A 91 -2.79 -6.29 -4.18
N VAL A 92 -1.77 -5.83 -4.89
CA VAL A 92 -1.51 -6.14 -6.30
C VAL A 92 -0.01 -6.38 -6.48
N VAL A 93 0.35 -7.14 -7.51
CA VAL A 93 1.73 -7.27 -7.98
C VAL A 93 1.86 -6.62 -9.36
N THR A 94 2.86 -5.77 -9.52
CA THR A 94 3.28 -5.27 -10.82
C THR A 94 4.59 -5.94 -11.20
N ARG A 95 4.58 -6.67 -12.31
CA ARG A 95 5.76 -7.33 -12.87
C ARG A 95 6.26 -6.50 -14.03
N LEU A 96 7.31 -5.71 -13.81
CA LEU A 96 7.87 -4.82 -14.82
C LEU A 96 8.63 -5.61 -15.90
N ASP A 97 8.75 -5.01 -17.08
CA ASP A 97 9.44 -5.60 -18.24
C ASP A 97 10.95 -5.76 -18.02
N ASP A 98 11.54 -4.92 -17.15
CA ASP A 98 12.93 -5.02 -16.71
C ASP A 98 13.18 -6.21 -15.76
N GLY A 99 12.11 -6.90 -15.36
CA GLY A 99 12.14 -8.10 -14.54
C GLY A 99 11.95 -7.86 -13.05
N ALA A 100 11.74 -6.63 -12.58
CA ALA A 100 11.49 -6.36 -11.16
C ALA A 100 10.03 -6.69 -10.76
N ASP A 101 9.87 -7.36 -9.62
CA ASP A 101 8.58 -7.53 -8.96
C ASP A 101 8.34 -6.38 -7.97
N TRP A 102 7.17 -5.74 -8.10
CA TRP A 102 6.65 -4.76 -7.16
C TRP A 102 5.42 -5.30 -6.45
N LEU A 103 5.43 -5.28 -5.12
CA LEU A 103 4.28 -5.65 -4.30
C LEU A 103 3.68 -4.38 -3.68
N THR A 104 2.42 -4.10 -4.00
CA THR A 104 1.74 -2.88 -3.54
C THR A 104 0.59 -3.22 -2.63
N LEU A 105 0.59 -2.65 -1.43
CA LEU A 105 -0.59 -2.51 -0.56
C LEU A 105 -1.24 -1.16 -0.87
N TYR A 106 -2.53 -1.14 -1.14
CA TYR A 106 -3.25 0.08 -1.46
C TYR A 106 -4.50 0.27 -0.59
N LEU A 107 -4.74 1.52 -0.22
CA LEU A 107 -5.88 2.02 0.54
C LEU A 107 -6.66 2.99 -0.34
N PRO A 108 -7.91 2.66 -0.72
CA PRO A 108 -8.71 3.53 -1.57
C PRO A 108 -9.00 4.88 -0.90
N GLN A 109 -8.76 5.96 -1.65
CA GLN A 109 -8.94 7.32 -1.13
C GLN A 109 -10.37 7.60 -0.70
N GLY A 110 -11.36 7.13 -1.46
CA GLY A 110 -12.77 7.29 -1.11
C GLY A 110 -13.12 6.70 0.25
N ALA A 111 -12.55 5.54 0.58
CA ALA A 111 -12.69 4.92 1.89
C ALA A 111 -11.92 5.70 2.97
N LEU A 112 -10.70 6.15 2.70
CA LEU A 112 -9.90 6.98 3.62
C LEU A 112 -10.58 8.31 3.96
N ALA A 113 -11.20 8.98 2.99
CA ALA A 113 -11.90 10.26 3.19
C ALA A 113 -13.14 10.16 4.10
N ARG A 114 -13.66 8.94 4.30
CA ARG A 114 -14.73 8.66 5.27
C ARG A 114 -14.21 8.52 6.69
N VAL A 115 -12.96 8.11 6.85
CA VAL A 115 -12.27 8.01 8.14
C VAL A 115 -11.73 9.37 8.56
N ASP A 116 -11.06 10.07 7.64
CA ASP A 116 -10.50 11.39 7.87
C ASP A 116 -10.89 12.34 6.75
N ARG A 117 -11.76 13.31 7.06
CA ARG A 117 -12.26 14.29 6.09
C ARG A 117 -11.15 15.16 5.48
N ARG A 118 -9.98 15.25 6.12
CA ARG A 118 -8.83 16.00 5.62
C ARG A 118 -8.21 15.36 4.37
N VAL A 119 -8.46 14.08 4.12
CA VAL A 119 -8.03 13.38 2.89
C VAL A 119 -8.64 14.05 1.66
N GLY A 120 -9.94 14.39 1.72
CA GLY A 120 -10.63 15.16 0.69
C GLY A 120 -10.34 14.70 -0.74
N GLY A 121 -10.03 15.66 -1.61
CA GLY A 121 -9.66 15.42 -3.02
C GLY A 121 -8.15 15.35 -3.28
N PHE A 122 -7.33 14.97 -2.30
CA PHE A 122 -5.88 14.80 -2.47
C PHE A 122 -5.53 13.99 -3.75
N PRO A 123 -4.42 14.29 -4.45
CA PRO A 123 -3.57 15.47 -4.34
C PRO A 123 -4.13 16.71 -5.05
N PHE A 124 -5.32 16.62 -5.66
CA PHE A 124 -5.88 17.62 -6.58
C PHE A 124 -6.84 18.64 -5.93
N GLY A 125 -7.10 18.52 -4.63
CA GLY A 125 -8.01 19.39 -3.89
C GLY A 125 -7.51 20.84 -3.74
N PRO A 126 -8.40 21.79 -3.42
CA PRO A 126 -8.08 23.22 -3.31
C PRO A 126 -7.05 23.55 -2.22
N ASP A 127 -6.89 22.67 -1.22
CA ASP A 127 -5.92 22.83 -0.13
C ASP A 127 -4.52 22.30 -0.49
N GLY A 128 -4.37 21.68 -1.68
CA GLY A 128 -3.11 21.17 -2.22
C GLY A 128 -2.45 20.04 -1.40
N GLY A 129 -1.26 19.62 -1.85
CA GLY A 129 -0.44 18.62 -1.16
C GLY A 129 0.12 19.07 0.20
N ALA A 130 0.24 20.38 0.45
CA ALA A 130 0.90 20.89 1.66
C ALA A 130 0.13 20.57 2.96
N VAL A 131 -1.22 20.64 2.94
CA VAL A 131 -2.07 20.26 4.09
C VAL A 131 -2.15 18.73 4.23
N SER A 132 -1.77 17.99 3.19
CA SER A 132 -1.84 16.52 3.24
C SER A 132 -0.93 15.93 4.32
N LEU A 133 0.21 16.60 4.59
CA LEU A 133 1.18 16.19 5.61
C LEU A 133 0.52 16.03 6.99
N ASP A 134 -0.50 16.83 7.31
CA ASP A 134 -1.18 16.81 8.61
C ASP A 134 -2.00 15.53 8.87
N TRP A 135 -2.50 14.89 7.82
CA TRP A 135 -3.26 13.64 7.95
C TRP A 135 -2.42 12.43 7.58
N ARG A 136 -1.59 12.53 6.53
CA ARG A 136 -0.82 11.39 6.02
C ARG A 136 0.34 11.03 6.92
N ALA A 137 0.88 11.93 7.75
CA ALA A 137 2.06 11.61 8.57
C ALA A 137 1.86 10.38 9.47
N ALA A 138 0.67 10.25 10.08
CA ALA A 138 0.33 9.08 10.88
C ALA A 138 0.15 7.82 10.01
N LEU A 139 -0.49 7.97 8.83
CA LEU A 139 -0.65 6.87 7.89
C LEU A 139 0.70 6.38 7.34
N ASP A 140 1.58 7.30 6.98
CA ASP A 140 2.92 7.02 6.45
C ASP A 140 3.79 6.35 7.52
N ALA A 141 3.71 6.80 8.78
CA ALA A 141 4.41 6.15 9.88
C ALA A 141 3.93 4.69 10.05
N TRP A 142 2.62 4.46 10.02
CA TRP A 142 2.06 3.11 10.10
C TRP A 142 2.47 2.24 8.89
N LEU A 143 2.42 2.77 7.66
CA LEU A 143 2.88 2.05 6.46
C LEU A 143 4.39 1.75 6.52
N ALA A 144 5.20 2.66 7.07
CA ALA A 144 6.62 2.45 7.29
C ALA A 144 6.89 1.35 8.33
N GLU A 145 6.07 1.26 9.39
CA GLU A 145 6.12 0.16 10.36
C GLU A 145 5.75 -1.19 9.73
N VAL A 146 4.71 -1.22 8.89
CA VAL A 146 4.35 -2.41 8.10
C VAL A 146 5.52 -2.84 7.22
N ALA A 147 6.11 -1.92 6.46
CA ALA A 147 7.27 -2.21 5.62
C ALA A 147 8.48 -2.69 6.43
N GLY A 148 8.72 -2.11 7.62
CA GLY A 148 9.77 -2.54 8.55
C GLY A 148 9.59 -3.98 9.01
N GLN A 149 8.36 -4.40 9.29
CA GLN A 149 8.04 -5.79 9.64
C GLN A 149 8.21 -6.74 8.45
N VAL A 150 7.86 -6.32 7.23
CA VAL A 150 8.12 -7.09 6.01
C VAL A 150 9.63 -7.27 5.81
N PHE A 151 10.40 -6.21 5.98
CA PHE A 151 11.86 -6.21 5.80
C PHE A 151 12.59 -7.16 6.77
N GLN A 152 12.01 -7.45 7.95
CA GLN A 152 12.57 -8.45 8.86
C GLN A 152 12.47 -9.88 8.33
N GLU A 153 11.59 -10.15 7.37
CA GLU A 153 11.39 -11.49 6.80
C GLU A 153 11.90 -11.59 5.36
N VAL A 154 11.86 -10.49 4.61
CA VAL A 154 12.18 -10.45 3.19
C VAL A 154 12.86 -9.13 2.85
N ASP A 155 14.09 -9.21 2.35
CA ASP A 155 14.78 -8.06 1.78
C ASP A 155 14.03 -7.54 0.54
N PHE A 156 13.98 -6.22 0.41
CA PHE A 156 13.53 -5.51 -0.79
C PHE A 156 14.48 -4.33 -1.07
N ARG A 157 14.53 -3.84 -2.31
CA ARG A 157 15.49 -2.82 -2.77
C ARG A 157 15.05 -1.40 -2.40
N LEU A 158 13.74 -1.14 -2.47
CA LEU A 158 13.13 0.15 -2.21
C LEU A 158 11.69 -0.06 -1.75
N GLY A 159 11.23 0.77 -0.82
CA GLY A 159 9.81 0.97 -0.54
C GLY A 159 9.42 2.43 -0.71
N LEU A 160 8.21 2.67 -1.21
CA LEU A 160 7.64 3.99 -1.42
C LEU A 160 6.27 4.09 -0.76
N ILE A 161 5.97 5.26 -0.19
CA ILE A 161 4.67 5.55 0.45
C ILE A 161 4.08 6.84 -0.11
N GLY A 162 2.84 6.81 -0.59
CA GLY A 162 2.17 7.99 -1.17
C GLY A 162 1.02 7.63 -2.10
N PHE A 163 0.61 8.55 -2.96
CA PHE A 163 -0.56 8.39 -3.82
C PHE A 163 -0.17 7.97 -5.23
N GLU A 164 -0.79 6.88 -5.71
CA GLU A 164 -0.58 6.31 -7.06
C GLU A 164 0.92 6.25 -7.39
N ILE A 165 1.67 5.52 -6.56
CA ILE A 165 3.10 5.38 -6.76
C ILE A 165 3.35 4.24 -7.74
N ASP A 166 3.13 4.58 -9.01
CA ASP A 166 3.58 3.76 -10.12
C ASP A 166 5.12 3.81 -10.22
N GLY A 167 5.71 2.74 -10.75
CA GLY A 167 7.15 2.42 -10.77
C GLY A 167 8.10 3.39 -11.49
N ASP A 168 7.77 4.68 -11.55
CA ASP A 168 8.58 5.79 -12.06
C ASP A 168 9.87 5.99 -11.25
N ILE A 169 9.90 5.53 -10.00
CA ILE A 169 11.05 5.63 -9.11
C ILE A 169 11.52 4.22 -8.76
N SER A 170 12.70 3.83 -9.23
CA SER A 170 13.35 2.57 -8.86
C SER A 170 14.54 2.78 -7.93
N ALA A 171 14.93 1.72 -7.22
CA ALA A 171 16.12 1.69 -6.38
C ALA A 171 17.38 2.07 -7.18
N ASP A 172 17.50 1.54 -8.39
CA ASP A 172 18.61 1.82 -9.30
C ASP A 172 18.64 3.29 -9.74
N GLY A 173 17.46 3.89 -9.97
CA GLY A 173 17.34 5.32 -10.28
C GLY A 173 17.76 6.22 -9.12
N LEU A 174 17.45 5.85 -7.88
CA LEU A 174 17.81 6.60 -6.67
C LEU A 174 19.29 6.51 -6.31
N ARG A 175 19.98 5.42 -6.68
CA ARG A 175 21.39 5.16 -6.31
C ARG A 175 21.63 5.33 -4.80
N GLY A 176 20.69 4.89 -3.99
CA GLY A 176 20.72 4.99 -2.52
C GLY A 176 20.55 6.41 -1.95
N SER A 177 20.28 7.42 -2.79
CA SER A 177 20.14 8.81 -2.37
C SER A 177 18.69 9.26 -2.47
N VAL A 178 18.10 9.67 -1.33
CA VAL A 178 16.74 10.19 -1.31
C VAL A 178 16.74 11.68 -1.71
N PRO A 179 15.82 12.13 -2.58
CA PRO A 179 15.70 13.55 -2.94
C PRO A 179 15.47 14.48 -1.74
N GLN A 180 15.91 15.74 -1.87
CA GLN A 180 15.67 16.75 -0.84
C GLN A 180 14.20 17.15 -0.75
N GLU A 181 13.53 17.29 -1.90
CA GLU A 181 12.08 17.52 -2.00
C GLU A 181 11.37 16.21 -2.31
N ARG A 182 10.37 15.86 -1.50
CA ARG A 182 9.77 14.52 -1.49
C ARG A 182 8.26 14.64 -1.34
N TRP A 183 7.56 14.25 -2.41
CA TRP A 183 6.12 14.03 -2.39
C TRP A 183 5.74 12.69 -1.75
N ASN A 184 6.68 11.76 -1.70
CA ASN A 184 6.51 10.39 -1.20
C ASN A 184 7.41 10.13 0.01
N GLY A 185 7.00 9.21 0.88
CA GLY A 185 7.87 8.58 1.85
C GLY A 185 8.78 7.56 1.16
N TYR A 186 10.02 7.46 1.62
CA TYR A 186 11.02 6.53 1.08
C TYR A 186 11.51 5.59 2.16
N LEU A 187 11.64 4.32 1.81
CA LEU A 187 12.11 3.24 2.66
C LEU A 187 13.32 2.61 1.96
N LEU A 188 14.52 2.87 2.48
CA LEU A 188 15.76 2.35 1.91
C LEU A 188 16.46 1.41 2.90
N PRO A 189 16.89 0.22 2.46
CA PRO A 189 17.81 -0.60 3.23
C PRO A 189 19.14 0.12 3.48
N GLU A 190 19.57 0.22 4.73
CA GLU A 190 20.84 0.77 5.15
C GLU A 190 21.40 -0.07 6.31
N GLN A 191 22.56 -0.70 6.10
CA GLN A 191 23.26 -1.50 7.12
C GLN A 191 22.37 -2.60 7.76
N GLY A 192 21.53 -3.26 6.95
CA GLY A 192 20.62 -4.31 7.44
C GLY A 192 19.42 -3.80 8.22
N ARG A 193 19.14 -2.49 8.18
CA ARG A 193 17.94 -1.86 8.74
C ARG A 193 17.19 -1.11 7.66
N LEU A 194 15.89 -0.95 7.82
CA LEU A 194 15.09 -0.12 6.94
C LEU A 194 15.08 1.32 7.44
N ARG A 195 15.63 2.26 6.65
CA ARG A 195 15.56 3.69 6.94
C ARG A 195 14.32 4.29 6.28
N TYR A 196 13.38 4.75 7.09
CA TYR A 196 12.26 5.56 6.64
C TYR A 196 12.64 7.05 6.56
N THR A 197 12.38 7.68 5.41
CA THR A 197 12.54 9.12 5.17
C THR A 197 11.18 9.68 4.74
N PRO A 198 10.53 10.53 5.55
CA PRO A 198 9.17 10.99 5.27
C PRO A 198 9.11 12.00 4.12
N ALA A 199 7.95 12.09 3.48
CA ALA A 199 7.64 13.18 2.57
C ALA A 199 7.73 14.55 3.28
N ASN A 200 7.97 15.60 2.50
CA ASN A 200 8.05 16.98 2.96
C ASN A 200 7.43 17.99 1.98
N ARG A 201 6.62 17.51 1.03
CA ARG A 201 5.87 18.29 0.04
C ARG A 201 4.44 17.80 -0.05
#